data_AF-A0AAV2FSV6-F1
#
_entry.id   AF-A0AAV2FSV6-F1
#
_cell.length_a   1.000
_cell.length_b   1.000
_cell.length_c   1.000
_cell.angle_alpha   90.00
_cell.angle_beta   90.00
_cell.angle_gamma   90.00
#
_symmetry.space_group_name_H-M   'P 1'
#
loop_
_entity.id
_entity.type
_entity.pdbx_description
1 polymer ?
#
loop_
_entity_poly.entity_id
_entity_poly.type
_entity_poly.pdbx_seq_one_letter_code
_entity_poly.pdbx_strand_id
1 'polypeptide(L)'
;MFLDGSIERHNARLVAHAFRQEFGIDYDEKFAPVVRMQTVRSIFAVAAMKNWSMVQLDVKNAFLHGDLKKTIYMECPPGYDKGEKDVICKLRKSLYSLKQASRAWFDKFHGFILQTGFTQSTSDPSMLLCNTVHGIVVLLFYVDDMIVTGSDKDGIKELTQSLHSAFNLEELGYVSYFLG
;
A
#
# COMPACT_ATOMS: atom_id res chain seq x y z
N MET A 1 -8.62 18.45 4.17
CA MET A 1 -9.20 19.74 4.59
C MET A 1 -8.61 20.75 3.64
N PHE A 2 -9.44 21.48 2.90
CA PHE A 2 -8.92 22.46 1.95
C PHE A 2 -8.20 23.60 2.69
N LEU A 3 -7.35 24.35 1.99
CA LEU A 3 -6.60 25.49 2.53
C LEU A 3 -7.50 26.60 3.11
N ASP A 4 -8.79 26.59 2.75
CA ASP A 4 -9.82 27.52 3.26
C ASP A 4 -10.54 27.00 4.53
N GLY A 5 -10.13 25.85 5.07
CA GLY A 5 -10.69 25.25 6.26
C GLY A 5 -12.00 24.48 6.05
N SER A 6 -12.46 24.32 4.81
CA SER A 6 -13.65 23.52 4.51
C SER A 6 -13.36 22.01 4.60
N ILE A 7 -14.39 21.27 5.04
CA ILE A 7 -14.31 19.81 5.18
C ILE A 7 -14.28 19.21 3.78
N GLU A 8 -13.10 18.74 3.38
CA GLU A 8 -12.90 18.07 2.11
C GLU A 8 -13.62 16.72 2.02
N ARG A 9 -13.69 15.99 3.14
CA ARG A 9 -14.34 14.67 3.18
C ARG A 9 -14.73 14.26 4.60
N HIS A 10 -15.91 13.66 4.74
CA HIS A 10 -16.27 12.92 5.95
C HIS A 10 -15.72 11.49 5.85
N ASN A 11 -14.85 11.13 6.79
CA ASN A 11 -14.23 9.80 6.83
C ASN A 11 -14.83 8.99 7.97
N ALA A 12 -15.39 7.84 7.64
CA ALA A 12 -15.73 6.79 8.59
C ALA A 12 -14.94 5.54 8.22
N ARG A 13 -14.44 4.81 9.23
CA ARG A 13 -13.66 3.58 9.01
C ARG A 13 -14.28 2.44 9.80
N LEU A 14 -14.50 1.32 9.13
CA LEU A 14 -14.78 0.05 9.79
C LEU A 14 -13.45 -0.56 10.23
N VAL A 15 -13.32 -0.84 11.52
CA VAL A 15 -12.09 -1.32 12.14
C VAL A 15 -12.38 -2.63 12.88
N ALA A 16 -11.53 -3.63 12.72
CA ALA A 16 -11.64 -4.89 13.43
C ALA A 16 -11.10 -4.81 14.87
N HIS A 17 -11.54 -5.71 15.75
CA HIS A 17 -10.98 -5.81 17.11
C HIS A 17 -9.77 -6.76 17.14
N ALA A 18 -8.66 -6.30 16.56
CA ALA A 18 -7.46 -7.13 16.36
C ALA A 18 -6.79 -7.66 17.63
N PHE A 19 -7.06 -7.05 18.79
CA PHE A 19 -6.57 -7.56 20.08
C PHE A 19 -7.13 -8.94 20.43
N ARG A 20 -8.28 -9.32 19.86
CA ARG A 20 -8.88 -10.65 20.02
C ARG A 20 -8.30 -11.71 19.08
N GLN A 21 -7.36 -11.35 18.18
CA GLN A 21 -6.74 -12.31 17.27
C GLN A 21 -5.60 -13.09 17.93
N GLU A 22 -5.62 -14.41 17.74
CA GLU A 22 -4.66 -15.37 18.27
C GLU A 22 -3.63 -15.80 17.21
N PHE A 23 -2.35 -15.81 17.60
CA PHE A 23 -1.25 -16.24 16.74
C PHE A 23 -1.33 -17.75 16.45
N GLY A 24 -1.08 -18.16 15.22
CA GLY A 24 -1.21 -19.55 14.77
C GLY A 24 -2.65 -19.96 14.44
N ILE A 25 -3.65 -19.26 14.99
CA ILE A 25 -5.07 -19.48 14.67
C ILE A 25 -5.53 -18.48 13.61
N ASP A 26 -5.51 -17.18 13.91
CA ASP A 26 -6.06 -16.14 13.03
C ASP A 26 -5.02 -15.55 12.08
N TYR A 27 -3.74 -15.63 12.43
CA TYR A 27 -2.62 -15.13 11.63
C TYR A 27 -1.31 -15.82 12.00
N ASP A 28 -0.40 -15.92 11.02
CA ASP A 28 0.93 -16.54 11.18
C ASP A 28 2.06 -15.52 11.03
N GLU A 29 1.85 -14.45 10.25
CA GLU A 29 2.79 -13.36 10.05
C GLU A 29 2.09 -12.03 10.30
N LYS A 30 2.80 -11.08 10.92
CA LYS A 30 2.21 -9.81 11.35
C LYS A 30 2.40 -8.70 10.32
N PHE A 31 3.64 -8.39 9.94
CA PHE A 31 3.90 -7.11 9.28
C PHE A 31 4.45 -7.24 7.86
N ALA A 32 4.04 -6.32 6.99
CA ALA A 32 4.71 -6.07 5.73
C ALA A 32 6.11 -5.47 5.96
N PRO A 33 7.06 -5.71 5.05
CA PRO A 33 8.30 -4.95 5.03
C PRO A 33 7.97 -3.47 4.71
N VAL A 34 8.70 -2.58 5.37
CA VAL A 34 8.60 -1.13 5.19
C VAL A 34 9.96 -0.64 4.71
N VAL A 35 9.96 0.24 3.69
CA VAL A 35 11.20 0.79 3.15
C VAL A 35 12.01 1.48 4.25
N ARG A 36 13.30 1.19 4.31
CA ARG A 36 14.17 1.78 5.31
C ARG A 36 14.47 3.23 4.97
N MET A 37 14.58 4.07 5.99
CA MET A 37 14.91 5.48 5.78
C MET A 37 16.27 5.71 5.13
N GLN A 38 17.25 4.82 5.34
CA GLN A 38 18.52 4.90 4.61
C GLN A 38 18.28 4.75 3.11
N THR A 39 17.46 3.76 2.70
CA THR A 39 17.10 3.52 1.30
C THR A 39 16.42 4.73 0.68
N VAL A 40 15.42 5.30 1.37
CA VAL A 40 14.70 6.51 0.91
C VAL A 40 15.69 7.66 0.67
N ARG A 41 16.54 7.97 1.66
CA ARG A 41 17.54 9.05 1.56
C ARG A 41 18.55 8.81 0.43
N SER A 42 19.01 7.57 0.26
CA SER A 42 19.93 7.21 -0.82
C SER A 42 19.30 7.40 -2.19
N ILE A 43 18.05 6.95 -2.38
CA ILE A 43 17.34 7.13 -3.65
C ILE A 43 17.04 8.60 -3.93
N PHE A 44 16.70 9.39 -2.91
CA PHE A 44 16.48 10.82 -3.06
C PHE A 44 17.77 11.54 -3.49
N ALA A 45 18.91 11.19 -2.89
CA ALA A 45 20.20 11.72 -3.29
C ALA A 45 20.54 11.36 -4.74
N VAL A 46 20.30 10.11 -5.16
CA VAL A 46 20.51 9.67 -6.55
C VAL A 46 19.59 10.43 -7.50
N ALA A 47 18.30 10.54 -7.19
CA ALA A 47 17.33 11.24 -8.01
C ALA A 47 17.71 12.71 -8.17
N ALA A 48 18.13 13.39 -7.11
CA ALA A 48 18.60 14.77 -7.16
C ALA A 48 19.87 14.91 -8.02
N MET A 49 20.87 14.04 -7.82
CA MET A 49 22.12 14.08 -8.59
C MET A 49 21.92 13.78 -10.08
N LYS A 50 20.96 12.92 -10.41
CA LYS A 50 20.67 12.49 -11.78
C LYS A 50 19.52 13.28 -12.43
N ASN A 51 18.96 14.26 -11.72
CA ASN A 51 17.82 15.05 -12.14
C ASN A 51 16.60 14.19 -12.55
N TRP A 52 16.31 13.15 -11.77
CA TRP A 52 15.14 12.30 -11.95
C TRP A 52 13.92 12.91 -11.29
N SER A 53 12.77 12.81 -11.97
CA SER A 53 11.48 13.13 -11.36
C SER A 53 11.10 12.07 -10.33
N MET A 54 10.44 12.49 -9.26
CA MET A 54 9.84 11.60 -8.27
C MET A 54 8.34 11.84 -8.22
N VAL A 55 7.58 10.76 -8.25
CA VAL A 55 6.11 10.75 -8.18
C VAL A 55 5.69 10.02 -6.91
N GLN A 56 4.78 10.62 -6.15
CA GLN A 56 4.15 9.96 -5.01
C GLN A 56 2.77 9.44 -5.38
N LEU A 57 2.51 8.19 -5.02
CA LEU A 57 1.24 7.51 -5.23
C LEU A 57 0.67 7.11 -3.87
N ASP A 58 -0.61 7.39 -3.64
CA ASP A 58 -1.36 6.93 -2.46
C ASP A 58 -2.38 5.87 -2.87
N VAL A 59 -2.41 4.76 -2.14
CA VAL A 59 -3.35 3.67 -2.38
C VAL A 59 -4.57 3.85 -1.50
N LYS A 60 -5.68 4.30 -2.10
CA LYS A 60 -6.97 4.37 -1.42
C LYS A 60 -7.38 3.02 -0.85
N ASN A 61 -7.61 2.98 0.46
CA ASN A 61 -8.06 1.78 1.15
C ASN A 61 -7.14 0.57 0.92
N ALA A 62 -5.82 0.76 0.89
CA ALA A 62 -4.81 -0.27 0.61
C ALA A 62 -5.11 -1.64 1.25
N PHE A 63 -5.47 -1.66 2.53
CA PHE A 63 -5.77 -2.92 3.23
C PHE A 63 -6.99 -3.66 2.70
N LEU A 64 -7.96 -3.01 2.06
CA LEU A 64 -9.10 -3.69 1.43
C LEU A 64 -8.71 -4.45 0.16
N HIS A 65 -7.55 -4.16 -0.43
CA HIS A 65 -7.05 -4.90 -1.58
C HIS A 65 -6.41 -6.23 -1.17
N GLY A 66 -5.94 -6.34 0.08
CA GLY A 66 -5.33 -7.56 0.62
C GLY A 66 -6.31 -8.73 0.71
N ASP A 67 -5.82 -9.91 0.32
CA ASP A 67 -6.57 -11.16 0.40
C ASP A 67 -6.30 -11.86 1.74
N LEU A 68 -7.37 -12.30 2.42
CA LEU A 68 -7.25 -13.03 3.67
C LEU A 68 -6.91 -14.50 3.42
N LYS A 69 -5.77 -14.97 3.95
CA LYS A 69 -5.39 -16.39 3.90
C LYS A 69 -6.22 -17.26 4.84
N LYS A 70 -6.70 -16.69 5.94
CA LYS A 70 -7.53 -17.37 6.95
C LYS A 70 -8.93 -16.78 6.99
N THR A 71 -9.92 -17.62 7.31
CA THR A 71 -11.29 -17.15 7.51
C THR A 71 -11.37 -16.39 8.82
N ILE A 72 -11.80 -15.13 8.77
CA ILE A 72 -11.96 -14.27 9.94
C ILE A 72 -13.39 -13.80 10.01
N TYR A 73 -13.93 -13.82 11.23
CA TYR A 73 -15.24 -13.29 11.56
C TYR A 73 -15.08 -12.04 12.43
N MET A 74 -16.01 -11.12 12.34
CA MET A 74 -16.13 -9.97 13.21
C MET A 74 -17.57 -9.83 13.71
N GLU A 75 -17.74 -9.23 14.88
CA GLU A 75 -19.04 -8.71 15.30
C GLU A 75 -19.50 -7.68 14.27
N CYS A 76 -20.79 -7.69 13.95
CA CYS A 76 -21.30 -6.72 12.99
C CYS A 76 -21.27 -5.30 13.60
N PRO A 77 -20.95 -4.27 12.80
CA PRO A 77 -20.70 -2.94 13.32
C PRO A 77 -21.95 -2.30 13.94
N PRO A 78 -21.77 -1.34 14.86
CA PRO A 78 -22.87 -0.54 15.38
C PRO A 78 -23.72 0.06 14.25
N GLY A 79 -25.05 -0.06 14.35
CA GLY A 79 -26.00 0.39 13.32
C GLY A 79 -26.38 -0.67 12.29
N TYR A 80 -25.76 -1.85 12.31
CA TYR A 80 -26.25 -3.02 11.58
C TYR A 80 -27.27 -3.77 12.44
N ASP A 81 -28.54 -3.38 12.36
CA ASP A 81 -29.65 -4.06 13.03
C ASP A 81 -30.60 -4.66 12.01
N LYS A 82 -30.64 -6.00 11.96
CA LYS A 82 -31.59 -6.77 11.14
C LYS A 82 -32.69 -7.43 11.97
N GLY A 83 -32.76 -7.15 13.27
CA GLY A 83 -33.66 -7.85 14.19
C GLY A 83 -33.28 -9.31 14.47
N GLU A 84 -32.13 -9.76 13.96
CA GLU A 84 -31.58 -11.09 14.20
C GLU A 84 -30.55 -11.01 15.33
N LYS A 85 -30.74 -11.83 16.36
CA LYS A 85 -29.74 -12.00 17.44
C LYS A 85 -28.59 -12.87 16.94
N ASP A 86 -27.38 -12.56 17.41
CA ASP A 86 -26.16 -13.36 17.20
C ASP A 86 -25.64 -13.46 15.76
N VAL A 87 -25.89 -12.45 14.92
CA VAL A 87 -25.31 -12.38 13.57
C VAL A 87 -23.85 -11.93 13.63
N ILE A 88 -22.97 -12.74 13.06
CA ILE A 88 -21.55 -12.42 12.86
C ILE A 88 -21.23 -12.21 11.38
N CYS A 89 -20.27 -11.33 11.13
CA CYS A 89 -19.88 -10.90 9.81
C CYS A 89 -18.61 -11.64 9.36
N LYS A 90 -18.65 -12.40 8.26
CA LYS A 90 -17.45 -13.02 7.67
C LYS A 90 -16.70 -12.00 6.80
N LEU A 91 -15.42 -11.79 7.07
CA LEU A 91 -14.58 -10.91 6.25
C LEU A 91 -14.21 -11.56 4.93
N ARG A 92 -14.41 -10.82 3.83
CA ARG A 92 -14.00 -11.21 2.47
C ARG A 92 -12.65 -10.64 2.06
N LYS A 93 -12.25 -9.53 2.67
CA LYS A 93 -11.01 -8.78 2.42
C LYS A 93 -10.38 -8.40 3.75
N SER A 94 -9.09 -8.11 3.76
CA SER A 94 -8.46 -7.57 4.97
C SER A 94 -9.05 -6.22 5.33
N LEU A 95 -9.15 -5.95 6.63
CA LEU A 95 -9.61 -4.67 7.18
C LEU A 95 -8.46 -4.00 7.91
N TYR A 96 -8.58 -2.68 8.07
CA TYR A 96 -7.77 -1.93 9.01
C TYR A 96 -7.78 -2.60 10.38
N SER A 97 -6.66 -2.46 11.09
CA SER A 97 -6.31 -3.05 12.39
C SER A 97 -6.05 -4.55 12.43
N LEU A 98 -6.51 -5.38 11.49
CA LEU A 98 -6.14 -6.79 11.51
C LEU A 98 -4.61 -6.91 11.54
N LYS A 99 -4.09 -7.77 12.41
CA LYS A 99 -2.65 -7.89 12.65
C LYS A 99 -1.86 -8.16 11.38
N GLN A 100 -2.46 -8.84 10.42
CA GLN A 100 -1.89 -9.24 9.12
C GLN A 100 -2.33 -8.36 7.94
N ALA A 101 -3.09 -7.29 8.15
CA ALA A 101 -3.67 -6.47 7.07
C ALA A 101 -2.58 -5.89 6.15
N SER A 102 -1.54 -5.32 6.75
CA SER A 102 -0.41 -4.75 6.01
C SER A 102 0.30 -5.82 5.17
N ARG A 103 0.53 -7.01 5.74
CA ARG A 103 1.16 -8.11 5.03
C ARG A 103 0.30 -8.64 3.88
N ALA A 104 -1.02 -8.79 4.09
CA ALA A 104 -1.94 -9.21 3.04
C ALA A 104 -1.96 -8.23 1.86
N TRP A 105 -1.90 -6.93 2.16
CA TRP A 105 -1.75 -5.90 1.14
C TRP A 105 -0.42 -5.99 0.40
N PHE A 106 0.69 -6.07 1.13
CA PHE A 106 2.02 -6.20 0.53
C PHE A 106 2.13 -7.44 -0.35
N ASP A 107 1.65 -8.61 0.10
CA ASP A 107 1.69 -9.85 -0.69
C ASP A 107 0.91 -9.69 -2.01
N LYS A 108 -0.23 -8.99 -1.98
CA LYS A 108 -1.04 -8.70 -3.18
C LYS A 108 -0.31 -7.79 -4.15
N PHE A 109 0.23 -6.68 -3.64
CA PHE A 109 1.00 -5.72 -4.41
C PHE A 109 2.26 -6.35 -5.00
N HIS A 110 3.02 -7.06 -4.18
CA HIS A 110 4.26 -7.73 -4.56
C HIS A 110 4.00 -8.81 -5.62
N GLY A 111 2.92 -9.59 -5.50
CA GLY A 111 2.53 -10.54 -6.53
C GLY A 111 2.21 -9.88 -7.87
N PHE A 112 1.59 -8.69 -7.87
CA PHE A 112 1.32 -7.92 -9.07
C PHE A 112 2.60 -7.34 -9.69
N ILE A 113 3.42 -6.65 -8.90
CA ILE A 113 4.58 -5.90 -9.41
C ILE A 113 5.67 -6.81 -10.00
N LEU A 114 5.84 -8.01 -9.46
CA LEU A 114 6.79 -8.98 -10.03
C LEU A 114 6.35 -9.48 -11.41
N GLN A 115 5.04 -9.49 -11.70
CA GLN A 115 4.53 -9.85 -13.03
C GLN A 115 4.74 -8.74 -14.06
N THR A 116 4.96 -7.50 -13.61
CA THR A 116 5.24 -6.35 -14.48
C THR A 116 6.74 -6.15 -14.74
N GLY A 117 7.56 -7.18 -14.49
CA GLY A 117 9.00 -7.17 -14.79
C GLY A 117 9.88 -6.52 -13.72
N PHE A 118 9.32 -6.12 -12.58
CA PHE A 118 10.13 -5.61 -11.47
C PHE A 118 10.82 -6.75 -10.72
N THR A 119 11.97 -6.41 -10.15
CA THR A 119 12.76 -7.28 -9.29
C THR A 119 12.92 -6.64 -7.92
N GLN A 120 12.81 -7.44 -6.88
CA GLN A 120 13.00 -6.99 -5.51
C GLN A 120 14.49 -6.80 -5.22
N SER A 121 14.84 -5.68 -4.59
CA SER A 121 16.21 -5.41 -4.16
C SER A 121 16.61 -6.36 -3.03
N THR A 122 17.83 -6.90 -3.11
CA THR A 122 18.41 -7.73 -2.03
C THR A 122 18.78 -6.89 -0.80
N SER A 123 19.01 -5.59 -0.99
CA SER A 123 19.36 -4.67 0.10
C SER A 123 18.15 -4.24 0.91
N ASP A 124 16.99 -4.04 0.27
CA ASP A 124 15.75 -3.62 0.92
C ASP A 124 14.53 -4.27 0.24
N PRO A 125 13.80 -5.16 0.92
CA PRO A 125 12.62 -5.84 0.36
C PRO A 125 11.49 -4.90 -0.10
N SER A 126 11.44 -3.67 0.40
CA SER A 126 10.44 -2.68 0.01
C SER A 126 10.92 -1.77 -1.13
N MET A 127 12.09 -2.05 -1.71
CA MET A 127 12.62 -1.39 -2.90
C MET A 127 12.57 -2.34 -4.09
N LEU A 128 11.93 -1.90 -5.16
CA LEU A 128 11.71 -2.65 -6.39
C LEU A 128 12.34 -1.91 -7.57
N LEU A 129 12.95 -2.66 -8.47
CA LEU A 129 13.74 -2.15 -9.59
C LEU A 129 13.30 -2.81 -10.89
N CYS A 130 13.13 -2.02 -11.95
CA CYS A 130 12.91 -2.51 -13.30
C CYS A 130 13.91 -1.82 -14.23
N ASN A 131 14.76 -2.61 -14.90
CA ASN A 131 15.63 -2.12 -15.95
C ASN A 131 14.91 -2.25 -17.28
N THR A 132 14.77 -1.13 -17.99
CA THR A 132 14.17 -1.07 -19.32
C THR A 132 15.24 -0.80 -20.35
N VAL A 133 14.87 -0.84 -21.63
CA VAL A 133 15.78 -0.42 -22.72
C VAL A 133 16.12 1.07 -22.68
N HIS A 134 15.28 1.89 -22.02
CA HIS A 134 15.44 3.33 -21.92
C HIS A 134 16.07 3.79 -20.59
N GLY A 135 16.26 2.88 -19.63
CA GLY A 135 16.85 3.22 -18.34
C GLY A 135 16.41 2.34 -17.18
N ILE A 136 16.14 2.96 -16.05
CA ILE A 136 15.71 2.29 -14.82
C ILE A 136 14.47 2.95 -14.25
N VAL A 137 13.59 2.14 -13.69
CA VAL A 137 12.47 2.55 -12.83
C VAL A 137 12.68 1.95 -11.44
N VAL A 138 12.57 2.79 -10.42
CA VAL A 138 12.73 2.47 -9.01
C VAL A 138 11.43 2.77 -8.31
N LEU A 139 10.87 1.79 -7.60
CA LEU A 139 9.70 1.93 -6.75
C LEU A 139 10.07 1.66 -5.29
N LEU A 140 9.71 2.58 -4.41
CA LEU A 140 9.80 2.42 -2.96
C LEU A 140 8.39 2.25 -2.39
N PHE A 141 8.16 1.16 -1.68
CA PHE A 141 6.88 0.84 -1.07
C PHE A 141 6.87 1.17 0.41
N TYR A 142 5.90 1.98 0.85
CA TYR A 142 5.68 2.35 2.25
C TYR A 142 4.19 2.22 2.59
N VAL A 143 3.74 0.99 2.89
CA VAL A 143 2.36 0.71 3.35
C VAL A 143 1.30 1.24 2.38
N ASP A 144 0.76 2.44 2.61
CA ASP A 144 -0.27 3.08 1.79
C ASP A 144 0.33 4.05 0.74
N ASP A 145 1.57 4.51 0.96
CA ASP A 145 2.32 5.40 0.06
C ASP A 145 3.34 4.62 -0.79
N MET A 146 3.56 5.08 -2.02
CA MET A 146 4.65 4.64 -2.88
C MET A 146 5.36 5.83 -3.49
N ILE A 147 6.68 5.72 -3.65
CA ILE A 147 7.47 6.65 -4.46
C ILE A 147 7.95 5.92 -5.69
N VAL A 148 7.77 6.53 -6.85
CA VAL A 148 8.33 6.06 -8.11
C VAL A 148 9.29 7.10 -8.66
N THR A 149 10.49 6.67 -9.04
CA THR A 149 11.51 7.51 -9.68
C THR A 149 12.34 6.68 -10.65
N GLY A 150 13.24 7.32 -11.41
CA GLY A 150 14.03 6.62 -12.40
C GLY A 150 14.42 7.52 -13.57
N SER A 151 15.27 6.98 -14.44
CA SER A 151 15.68 7.65 -15.67
C SER A 151 14.69 7.44 -16.82
N ASP A 152 13.89 6.37 -16.76
CA ASP A 152 12.88 6.06 -17.78
C ASP A 152 11.52 6.66 -17.41
N LYS A 153 11.22 7.84 -17.99
CA LYS A 153 9.97 8.57 -17.71
C LYS A 153 8.74 7.85 -18.27
N ASP A 154 8.87 7.17 -19.40
CA ASP A 154 7.75 6.46 -20.02
C ASP A 154 7.44 5.20 -19.21
N GLY A 155 8.47 4.47 -18.77
CA GLY A 155 8.32 3.34 -17.85
C GLY A 155 7.68 3.72 -16.51
N ILE A 156 8.02 4.89 -15.96
CA ILE A 156 7.33 5.42 -14.75
C ILE A 156 5.85 5.65 -15.03
N LYS A 157 5.50 6.26 -16.17
CA LYS A 157 4.10 6.54 -16.55
C LYS A 157 3.31 5.24 -16.76
N GLU A 158 3.88 4.27 -17.47
CA GLU A 158 3.26 2.96 -17.70
C GLU A 158 3.02 2.21 -16.39
N LEU A 159 3.99 2.26 -15.46
CA LEU A 159 3.84 1.68 -14.13
C LEU A 159 2.70 2.34 -13.36
N THR A 160 2.69 3.67 -13.29
CA THR A 160 1.65 4.42 -12.58
C THR A 160 0.26 4.11 -13.13
N GLN A 161 0.11 4.05 -14.46
CA GLN A 161 -1.16 3.67 -15.09
C GLN A 161 -1.58 2.24 -14.75
N SER A 162 -0.63 1.31 -14.81
CA SER A 162 -0.89 -0.10 -14.47
C SER A 162 -1.34 -0.26 -13.02
N LEU A 163 -0.68 0.44 -12.09
CA LEU A 163 -1.06 0.43 -10.68
C LEU A 163 -2.41 1.10 -10.44
N HIS A 164 -2.70 2.22 -11.13
CA HIS A 164 -3.99 2.89 -11.05
C HIS A 164 -5.13 1.96 -11.50
N SER A 165 -4.94 1.24 -12.60
CA SER A 165 -5.90 0.24 -13.09
C SER A 165 -6.10 -0.94 -12.14
N ALA A 166 -5.04 -1.38 -11.45
CA ALA A 166 -5.10 -2.55 -10.56
C ALA A 166 -5.64 -2.25 -9.16
N PHE A 167 -5.30 -1.08 -8.59
CA PHE A 167 -5.50 -0.78 -7.18
C PHE A 167 -6.25 0.51 -6.89
N ASN A 168 -6.79 1.21 -7.90
CA ASN A 168 -7.57 2.44 -7.71
C ASN A 168 -6.78 3.50 -6.91
N LEU A 169 -5.61 3.85 -7.40
CA LEU A 169 -4.68 4.81 -6.78
C LEU A 169 -5.18 6.26 -6.87
N GLU A 170 -4.75 7.10 -5.92
CA GLU A 170 -4.68 8.54 -6.10
C GLU A 170 -3.25 8.97 -6.42
N GLU A 171 -3.07 9.69 -7.53
CA GLU A 171 -1.80 10.38 -7.80
C GLU A 171 -1.75 11.67 -6.97
N LEU A 172 -0.81 11.74 -6.02
CA LEU A 172 -0.58 12.94 -5.19
C LEU A 172 0.31 13.99 -5.89
N GLY A 173 0.81 13.67 -7.09
CA GLY A 173 1.64 14.55 -7.91
C GLY A 173 3.14 14.40 -7.63
N TYR A 174 3.90 15.47 -7.93
CA TYR A 174 5.34 15.51 -7.63
C TYR A 174 5.57 15.46 -6.13
N VAL A 175 6.58 14.70 -5.70
CA VAL A 175 6.94 14.59 -4.28
C VAL A 175 7.24 15.98 -3.72
N SER A 176 6.36 16.47 -2.84
CA SER A 176 6.56 17.69 -2.06
C SER A 176 6.73 17.40 -0.58
N TYR A 177 6.25 16.24 -0.10
CA TYR A 177 6.34 15.81 1.28
C TYR A 177 6.32 14.27 1.37
N PHE A 178 7.42 13.65 1.76
CA PHE A 178 7.48 12.21 2.04
C PHE A 178 8.13 11.99 3.40
N LEU A 179 7.28 11.75 4.41
CA LEU A 179 7.62 11.37 5.80
C LEU A 179 8.98 11.87 6.33
N GLY A 180 8.97 13.11 6.82
CA GLY A 180 10.04 13.73 7.62
C GLY A 180 10.78 14.85 6.91
#